data_AF-A0A023FVK8-F1
#
_entry.id   AF-A0A023FVK8-F1
#
_cell.length_a   1.000
_cell.length_b   1.000
_cell.length_c   1.000
_cell.angle_alpha   90.00
_cell.angle_beta   90.00
_cell.angle_gamma   90.00
#
_symmetry.space_group_name_H-M   'P 1'
#
loop_
_entity.id
_entity.type
_entity.pdbx_description
1 polymer ?
#
loop_
_entity_poly.entity_id
_entity_poly.type
_entity_poly.pdbx_seq_one_letter_code
_entity_poly.pdbx_strand_id
1 'polypeptide(L)'
;MDRELEIRQPANPVETANCVSKLLFSWVTPLFRKGYRRTLQVEDLYACPKWERSERKADRLQAEWDKEIRKMKQGKQPNLLNAIFRAFGFTYVMVALLILVEECFKNVMQPVMLGWVVRYFAAPESIGKTEFYLSAAGVSILGGMHIFTHHPYFFNMQRMGMRIRIACCSLVYRKALRLSQAALSKTAVGQMVNLLSNDVNRFDQSVLFVPYLVAGPLQTAIITWVLWQHLGISCLAGISFVLLYIPFQGCLGRAFSKLRAKTAALTDERIRLVNEFVAGMRVIKMYTWETPFANLVDNMRRREVRKIQQTSVLRAVNMGMFFMSSKLVLFLCS
;
A
#
# COMPACT_ATOMS: atom_id res chain seq x y z
N MET A 1 14.70 14.59 -38.87
CA MET A 1 15.02 15.63 -37.86
C MET A 1 14.24 15.25 -36.62
N ASP A 2 14.81 14.36 -35.82
CA ASP A 2 14.42 14.02 -34.44
C ASP A 2 15.55 13.14 -33.89
N ARG A 3 16.67 13.77 -33.52
CA ARG A 3 17.62 13.16 -32.59
C ARG A 3 16.99 13.38 -31.22
N GLU A 4 16.12 12.49 -30.79
CA GLU A 4 15.87 12.36 -29.34
C GLU A 4 17.24 12.15 -28.72
N LEU A 5 17.68 13.13 -27.92
CA LEU A 5 18.81 12.97 -27.03
C LEU A 5 18.48 11.77 -26.14
N GLU A 6 19.01 10.58 -26.45
CA GLU A 6 19.00 9.45 -25.52
C GLU A 6 19.70 9.94 -24.26
N ILE A 7 18.91 10.35 -23.26
CA ILE A 7 19.41 10.77 -21.96
C ILE A 7 20.10 9.54 -21.37
N ARG A 8 21.43 9.53 -21.47
CA ARG A 8 22.25 8.37 -21.09
C ARG A 8 22.33 8.32 -19.58
N GLN A 9 21.36 7.66 -18.98
CA GLN A 9 21.29 7.44 -17.54
C GLN A 9 22.47 6.59 -17.05
N PRO A 10 23.08 6.92 -15.91
CA PRO A 10 24.12 6.09 -15.31
C PRO A 10 23.61 4.69 -14.96
N ALA A 11 24.50 3.70 -15.01
CA ALA A 11 24.17 2.32 -14.62
C ALA A 11 23.75 2.26 -13.14
N ASN A 12 22.84 1.36 -12.81
CA ASN A 12 22.30 1.27 -11.46
C ASN A 12 23.32 0.65 -10.49
N PRO A 13 23.72 1.34 -9.40
CA PRO A 13 24.72 0.82 -8.47
C PRO A 13 24.25 -0.44 -7.73
N VAL A 14 22.93 -0.75 -7.74
CA VAL A 14 22.42 -2.03 -7.21
C VAL A 14 22.97 -3.25 -7.97
N GLU A 15 23.39 -3.09 -9.23
CA GLU A 15 23.98 -4.16 -10.06
C GLU A 15 25.35 -4.60 -9.54
N THR A 16 26.16 -3.64 -9.10
CA THR A 16 27.52 -3.88 -8.60
C THR A 16 27.61 -3.93 -7.07
N ALA A 17 26.54 -3.55 -6.36
CA ALA A 17 26.51 -3.56 -4.90
C ALA A 17 26.68 -4.98 -4.31
N ASN A 18 27.53 -5.07 -3.28
CA ASN A 18 27.69 -6.27 -2.46
C ASN A 18 26.45 -6.53 -1.59
N CYS A 19 26.38 -7.71 -0.97
CA CYS A 19 25.22 -8.13 -0.17
C CYS A 19 24.95 -7.18 1.01
N VAL A 20 25.99 -6.68 1.67
CA VAL A 20 25.86 -5.74 2.80
C VAL A 20 25.27 -4.41 2.34
N SER A 21 25.75 -3.87 1.22
CA SER A 21 25.22 -2.63 0.65
C SER A 21 23.76 -2.79 0.21
N LYS A 22 23.39 -3.95 -0.34
CA LYS A 22 22.00 -4.27 -0.69
C LYS A 22 21.11 -4.37 0.55
N LEU A 23 21.59 -4.99 1.62
CA LEU A 23 20.86 -5.19 2.87
C LEU A 23 20.64 -3.87 3.62
N LEU A 24 21.66 -3.01 3.68
CA LEU A 24 21.59 -1.70 4.34
C LEU A 24 21.09 -0.58 3.42
N PHE A 25 20.73 -0.90 2.17
CA PHE A 25 20.35 0.06 1.14
C PHE A 25 21.38 1.18 0.91
N SER A 26 22.66 0.96 1.21
CA SER A 26 23.67 2.02 1.12
C SER A 26 24.01 2.41 -0.32
N TRP A 27 23.65 1.57 -1.29
CA TRP A 27 23.85 1.82 -2.73
C TRP A 27 23.09 3.06 -3.24
N VAL A 28 22.01 3.49 -2.59
CA VAL A 28 21.24 4.69 -2.99
C VAL A 28 21.78 5.99 -2.38
N THR A 29 22.60 5.90 -1.33
CA THR A 29 23.14 7.06 -0.60
C THR A 29 23.80 8.12 -1.49
N PRO A 30 24.56 7.78 -2.56
CA PRO A 30 25.13 8.80 -3.47
C PRO A 30 24.07 9.67 -4.15
N LEU A 31 22.93 9.09 -4.52
CA LEU A 31 21.81 9.83 -5.13
C LEU A 31 21.19 10.81 -4.14
N PHE A 32 20.97 10.36 -2.89
CA PHE A 32 20.46 11.24 -1.83
C PHE A 32 21.42 12.37 -1.50
N ARG A 33 22.73 12.10 -1.44
CA ARG A 33 23.74 13.13 -1.23
C ARG A 33 23.74 14.17 -2.36
N LYS A 34 23.51 13.74 -3.60
CA LYS A 34 23.39 14.63 -4.76
C LYS A 34 22.12 15.49 -4.68
N GLY A 35 20.98 14.87 -4.37
CA GLY A 35 19.69 15.56 -4.19
C GLY A 35 19.65 16.52 -3.00
N TYR A 36 20.45 16.26 -1.96
CA TYR A 36 20.63 17.20 -0.84
C TYR A 36 21.41 18.45 -1.24
N ARG A 37 22.38 18.31 -2.16
CA ARG A 37 23.24 19.42 -2.59
C ARG A 37 22.64 20.26 -3.72
N ARG A 38 21.85 19.65 -4.60
CA ARG A 38 21.17 20.33 -5.71
C ARG A 38 19.91 19.61 -6.12
N THR A 39 19.00 20.33 -6.79
CA THR A 39 17.84 19.72 -7.45
C THR A 39 18.29 18.65 -8.45
N LEU A 40 17.67 17.47 -8.34
CA LEU A 40 17.95 16.33 -9.22
C LEU A 40 17.36 16.57 -10.60
N GLN A 41 18.12 16.20 -11.63
CA GLN A 41 17.69 16.21 -13.03
C GLN A 41 17.52 14.76 -13.54
N VAL A 42 16.91 14.57 -14.71
CA VAL A 42 16.60 13.23 -15.27
C VAL A 42 17.88 12.43 -15.56
N GLU A 43 18.95 13.13 -15.91
CA GLU A 43 20.29 12.60 -16.18
C GLU A 43 20.94 12.03 -14.92
N ASP A 44 20.51 12.47 -13.73
CA ASP A 44 21.05 12.01 -12.46
C ASP A 44 20.43 10.68 -12.00
N LEU A 45 19.30 10.29 -12.62
CA LEU A 45 18.59 9.07 -12.27
C LEU A 45 19.26 7.85 -12.88
N TYR A 46 19.39 6.79 -12.08
CA TYR A 46 19.95 5.54 -12.56
C TYR A 46 19.02 4.84 -13.54
N ALA A 47 19.63 4.20 -14.54
CA ALA A 47 18.93 3.33 -15.46
C ALA A 47 18.25 2.16 -14.73
N CYS A 48 17.17 1.64 -15.31
CA CYS A 48 16.50 0.46 -14.78
C CYS A 48 17.44 -0.76 -14.86
N PRO A 49 17.64 -1.51 -13.76
CA PRO A 49 18.47 -2.72 -13.76
C PRO A 49 18.01 -3.72 -14.82
N LYS A 50 18.94 -4.45 -15.42
CA LYS A 50 18.65 -5.35 -16.55
C LYS A 50 17.61 -6.42 -16.21
N TRP A 51 17.62 -6.94 -14.98
CA TRP A 51 16.65 -7.94 -14.50
C TRP A 51 15.26 -7.37 -14.17
N GLU A 52 15.14 -6.05 -14.07
CA GLU A 52 13.90 -5.33 -13.75
C GLU A 52 13.23 -4.77 -15.00
N ARG A 53 13.83 -4.96 -16.18
CA ARG A 53 13.27 -4.54 -17.46
C ARG A 53 11.88 -5.15 -17.70
N SER A 54 10.97 -4.29 -18.19
CA SER A 54 9.54 -4.57 -18.37
C SER A 54 9.27 -5.70 -19.36
N GLU A 55 10.05 -5.80 -20.43
CA GLU A 55 9.83 -6.70 -21.57
C GLU A 55 9.63 -8.15 -21.14
N ARG A 56 10.61 -8.75 -20.44
CA ARG A 56 10.52 -10.15 -19.98
C ARG A 56 9.33 -10.41 -19.06
N LYS A 57 8.97 -9.43 -18.21
CA LYS A 57 7.86 -9.55 -17.25
C LYS A 57 6.51 -9.45 -17.98
N ALA A 58 6.42 -8.54 -18.95
CA ALA A 58 5.26 -8.37 -19.81
C ALA A 58 5.03 -9.60 -20.70
N ASP A 59 6.08 -10.13 -21.33
CA ASP A 59 5.99 -11.33 -22.17
C ASP A 59 5.56 -12.55 -21.38
N ARG A 60 6.10 -12.71 -20.16
CA ARG A 60 5.68 -13.79 -19.27
C ARG A 60 4.20 -13.70 -18.92
N LEU A 61 3.71 -12.51 -18.58
CA LEU A 61 2.29 -12.33 -18.27
C LEU A 61 1.41 -12.51 -19.52
N GLN A 62 1.86 -12.06 -20.70
CA GLN A 62 1.18 -12.31 -21.98
C GLN A 62 1.04 -13.80 -22.26
N ALA A 63 2.10 -14.59 -22.09
CA ALA A 63 2.06 -16.02 -22.29
C ALA A 63 1.06 -16.71 -21.34
N GLU A 64 1.00 -16.31 -20.06
CA GLU A 64 0.02 -16.83 -19.10
C GLU A 64 -1.41 -16.36 -19.39
N TRP A 65 -1.59 -15.15 -19.90
CA TRP A 65 -2.88 -14.63 -20.34
C TRP A 65 -3.39 -15.39 -21.57
N ASP A 66 -2.53 -15.68 -22.54
CA ASP A 66 -2.90 -16.46 -23.71
C ASP A 66 -3.35 -17.88 -23.33
N LYS A 67 -2.78 -18.47 -22.27
CA LYS A 67 -3.26 -19.73 -21.68
C LYS A 67 -4.67 -19.59 -21.09
N GLU A 68 -5.01 -18.48 -20.44
CA GLU A 68 -6.39 -18.22 -19.97
C GLU A 68 -7.36 -18.06 -21.14
N ILE A 69 -6.98 -17.33 -22.19
CA ILE A 69 -7.82 -17.17 -23.39
C ILE A 69 -8.08 -18.51 -24.08
N ARG A 70 -7.12 -19.45 -24.07
CA ARG A 70 -7.37 -20.82 -24.57
C ARG A 70 -8.43 -21.56 -23.76
N LYS A 71 -8.52 -21.34 -22.44
CA LYS A 71 -9.58 -21.92 -21.59
C LYS A 71 -10.96 -21.34 -21.91
N MET A 72 -11.02 -20.09 -22.37
CA MET A 72 -12.26 -19.50 -22.89
C MET A 72 -12.83 -20.29 -24.06
N LYS A 73 -11.98 -20.80 -24.95
CA LYS A 73 -12.40 -21.69 -26.05
C LYS A 73 -12.96 -23.04 -25.58
N GLN A 74 -12.68 -23.42 -24.33
CA GLN A 74 -13.18 -24.63 -23.67
C GLN A 74 -14.41 -24.35 -22.77
N GLY A 75 -15.03 -23.17 -22.90
CA GLY A 75 -16.22 -22.78 -22.12
C GLY A 75 -15.92 -22.27 -20.70
N LYS A 76 -14.65 -22.09 -20.31
CA LYS A 76 -14.29 -21.56 -18.98
C LYS A 76 -14.04 -20.06 -19.02
N GLN A 77 -14.52 -19.31 -18.03
CA GLN A 77 -14.25 -17.87 -17.98
C GLN A 77 -12.76 -17.58 -17.71
N PRO A 78 -12.09 -16.74 -18.52
CA PRO A 78 -10.70 -16.38 -18.29
C PRO A 78 -10.56 -15.48 -17.06
N ASN A 79 -9.54 -15.72 -16.23
CA ASN A 79 -9.29 -14.93 -15.03
C ASN A 79 -7.87 -14.36 -14.99
N LEU A 80 -7.77 -13.03 -14.99
CA LEU A 80 -6.49 -12.32 -14.97
C LEU A 80 -5.67 -12.60 -13.70
N LEU A 81 -6.33 -12.75 -12.54
CA LEU A 81 -5.64 -13.04 -11.28
C LEU A 81 -4.92 -14.39 -11.35
N ASN A 82 -5.51 -15.39 -12.03
CA ASN A 82 -4.87 -16.69 -12.25
C ASN A 82 -3.65 -16.59 -13.17
N ALA A 83 -3.69 -15.72 -14.18
CA ALA A 83 -2.52 -15.45 -15.02
C ALA A 83 -1.40 -14.74 -14.23
N ILE A 84 -1.75 -13.72 -13.43
CA ILE A 84 -0.82 -13.00 -12.55
C ILE A 84 -0.18 -13.97 -11.54
N PHE A 85 -0.98 -14.82 -10.89
CA PHE A 85 -0.48 -15.77 -9.91
C PHE A 85 0.46 -16.82 -10.53
N ARG A 86 0.18 -17.32 -11.74
CA ARG A 86 1.13 -18.21 -12.43
C ARG A 86 2.41 -17.50 -12.88
N ALA A 87 2.31 -16.23 -13.26
CA ALA A 87 3.47 -15.44 -13.68
C ALA A 87 4.37 -15.02 -12.51
N PHE A 88 3.80 -14.65 -11.35
CA PHE A 88 4.54 -14.01 -10.25
C PHE A 88 4.37 -14.68 -8.87
N GLY A 89 3.42 -15.61 -8.75
CA GLY A 89 2.95 -16.18 -7.48
C GLY A 89 4.03 -16.90 -6.69
N PHE A 90 4.92 -17.67 -7.34
CA PHE A 90 6.00 -18.36 -6.62
C PHE A 90 6.91 -17.40 -5.86
N THR A 91 7.44 -16.37 -6.54
CA THR A 91 8.28 -15.34 -5.91
C THR A 91 7.50 -14.54 -4.88
N TYR A 92 6.23 -14.25 -5.16
CA TYR A 92 5.35 -13.54 -4.23
C TYR A 92 5.15 -14.33 -2.93
N VAL A 93 4.83 -15.63 -3.01
CA VAL A 93 4.64 -16.50 -1.85
C VAL A 93 5.93 -16.64 -1.05
N MET A 94 7.08 -16.83 -1.71
CA MET A 94 8.38 -16.90 -1.03
C MET A 94 8.68 -15.64 -0.20
N VAL A 95 8.39 -14.45 -0.72
CA VAL A 95 8.54 -13.19 0.03
C VAL A 95 7.47 -13.07 1.11
N ALA A 96 6.22 -13.49 0.85
CA ALA A 96 5.13 -13.47 1.80
C ALA A 96 5.33 -14.43 3.00
N LEU A 97 6.09 -15.51 2.84
CA LEU A 97 6.46 -16.36 3.98
C LEU A 97 7.32 -15.62 5.01
N LEU A 98 8.14 -14.65 4.58
CA LEU A 98 8.95 -13.85 5.51
C LEU A 98 8.07 -13.04 6.47
N ILE A 99 6.96 -12.46 5.97
CA ILE A 99 6.06 -11.70 6.84
C ILE A 99 5.26 -12.61 7.77
N LEU A 100 4.92 -13.84 7.34
CA LEU A 100 4.29 -14.82 8.22
C LEU A 100 5.19 -15.19 9.40
N VAL A 101 6.47 -15.46 9.15
CA VAL A 101 7.46 -15.73 10.21
C VAL A 101 7.63 -14.50 11.10
N GLU A 102 7.72 -13.31 10.51
CA GLU A 102 7.85 -12.07 11.26
C GLU A 102 6.66 -11.81 12.20
N GLU A 103 5.43 -11.91 11.70
CA GLU A 103 4.22 -11.62 12.48
C GLU A 103 3.91 -12.72 13.51
N CYS A 104 4.06 -14.00 13.14
CA CYS A 104 3.68 -15.12 14.00
C CYS A 104 4.75 -15.49 15.03
N PHE A 105 6.04 -15.28 14.71
CA PHE A 105 7.14 -15.63 15.60
C PHE A 105 7.79 -14.39 16.23
N LYS A 106 8.40 -13.51 15.43
CA LYS A 106 9.21 -12.39 15.96
C LYS A 106 8.37 -11.43 16.81
N ASN A 107 7.24 -10.99 16.27
CA ASN A 107 6.37 -10.00 16.93
C ASN A 107 5.67 -10.55 18.19
N VAL A 108 5.50 -11.87 18.30
CA VAL A 108 4.93 -12.52 19.49
C VAL A 108 6.03 -12.84 20.52
N MET A 109 7.17 -13.34 20.07
CA MET A 109 8.25 -13.76 20.96
C MET A 109 8.89 -12.58 21.69
N GLN A 110 9.06 -11.43 21.02
CA GLN A 110 9.69 -10.25 21.61
C GLN A 110 9.00 -9.76 22.90
N PRO A 111 7.67 -9.55 22.96
CA PRO A 111 7.00 -9.17 24.21
C PRO A 111 7.00 -10.28 25.27
N VAL A 112 7.00 -11.57 24.90
CA VAL A 112 7.12 -12.68 25.85
C VAL A 112 8.49 -12.65 26.55
N MET A 113 9.57 -12.51 25.79
CA MET A 113 10.93 -12.40 26.35
C MET A 113 11.10 -11.13 27.19
N LEU A 114 10.48 -10.02 26.77
CA LEU A 114 10.43 -8.80 27.58
C LEU A 114 9.70 -9.05 28.91
N GLY A 115 8.60 -9.82 28.89
CA GLY A 115 7.90 -10.25 30.10
C GLY A 115 8.80 -11.00 31.07
N TRP A 116 9.67 -11.89 30.59
CA TRP A 116 10.66 -12.59 31.42
C TRP A 116 11.71 -11.64 32.01
N VAL A 117 12.20 -10.67 31.23
CA VAL A 117 13.11 -9.63 31.73
C VAL A 117 12.44 -8.83 32.87
N VAL A 118 11.18 -8.44 32.71
CA VAL A 118 10.43 -7.72 33.74
C VAL A 118 10.23 -8.58 35.00
N ARG A 119 9.91 -9.87 34.84
CA ARG A 119 9.73 -10.81 35.97
C ARG A 119 10.99 -10.97 36.81
N TYR A 120 12.17 -10.99 36.19
CA TYR A 120 13.44 -11.07 36.94
C TYR A 120 13.61 -9.89 37.90
N PHE A 121 13.24 -8.68 37.48
CA PHE A 121 13.30 -7.49 38.35
C PHE A 121 12.18 -7.46 39.40
N ALA A 122 11.01 -8.01 39.10
CA ALA A 122 9.88 -8.07 40.02
C ALA A 122 10.04 -9.13 41.12
N ALA A 123 10.65 -10.28 40.79
CA ALA A 123 10.89 -11.40 41.70
C ALA A 123 12.23 -12.08 41.38
N PRO A 124 13.35 -11.60 41.93
CA PRO A 124 14.70 -12.04 41.58
C PRO A 124 14.99 -13.53 41.82
N GLU A 125 14.22 -14.19 42.69
CA GLU A 125 14.34 -15.63 42.96
C GLU A 125 13.63 -16.51 41.92
N SER A 126 12.80 -15.94 41.04
CA SER A 126 11.94 -16.69 40.12
C SER A 126 12.60 -17.08 38.80
N ILE A 127 13.69 -16.41 38.40
CA ILE A 127 14.36 -16.58 37.11
C ILE A 127 15.86 -16.61 37.31
N GLY A 128 16.55 -17.59 36.72
CA GLY A 128 18.01 -17.70 36.79
C GLY A 128 18.71 -16.55 36.05
N LYS A 129 19.89 -16.13 36.51
CA LYS A 129 20.69 -15.07 35.85
C LYS A 129 20.95 -15.36 34.36
N THR A 130 21.16 -16.61 34.00
CA THR A 130 21.37 -17.05 32.60
C THR A 130 20.13 -16.80 31.74
N GLU A 131 18.94 -17.13 32.24
CA GLU A 131 17.67 -16.92 31.54
C GLU A 131 17.38 -15.44 31.37
N PHE A 132 17.72 -14.61 32.36
CA PHE A 132 17.65 -13.16 32.26
C PHE A 132 18.54 -12.63 31.12
N TYR A 133 19.83 -13.00 31.10
CA TYR A 133 20.75 -12.54 30.05
C TYR A 133 20.32 -13.03 28.66
N LEU A 134 19.83 -14.26 28.55
CA LEU A 134 19.31 -14.81 27.29
C LEU A 134 18.06 -14.06 26.83
N SER A 135 17.13 -13.76 27.75
CA SER A 135 15.91 -13.01 27.47
C SER A 135 16.22 -11.60 27.01
N ALA A 136 17.12 -10.90 27.72
CA ALA A 136 17.55 -9.55 27.38
C ALA A 136 18.27 -9.50 26.02
N ALA A 137 19.21 -10.43 25.77
CA ALA A 137 19.88 -10.54 24.48
C ALA A 137 18.88 -10.84 23.35
N GLY A 138 17.92 -11.73 23.59
CA GLY A 138 16.87 -12.05 22.61
C GLY A 138 15.98 -10.87 22.27
N VAL A 139 15.56 -10.05 23.24
CA VAL A 139 14.80 -8.81 22.99
C VAL A 139 15.60 -7.86 22.09
N SER A 140 16.90 -7.67 22.36
CA SER A 140 17.77 -6.82 21.53
C SER A 140 17.98 -7.38 20.12
N ILE A 141 18.20 -8.69 19.99
CA ILE A 141 18.40 -9.35 18.70
C ILE A 141 17.12 -9.31 17.85
N LEU A 142 15.95 -9.65 18.42
CA LEU A 142 14.68 -9.61 17.71
C LEU A 142 14.32 -8.18 17.28
N GLY A 143 14.60 -7.18 18.13
CA GLY A 143 14.44 -5.77 17.80
C GLY A 143 15.34 -5.33 16.65
N GLY A 144 16.64 -5.65 16.70
CA GLY A 144 17.59 -5.34 15.63
C GLY A 144 17.30 -6.08 14.32
N MET A 145 16.82 -7.32 14.41
CA MET A 145 16.44 -8.16 13.27
C MET A 145 15.30 -7.55 12.46
N HIS A 146 14.47 -6.68 13.04
CA HIS A 146 13.39 -5.99 12.33
C HIS A 146 13.89 -5.22 11.11
N ILE A 147 15.04 -4.56 11.20
CA ILE A 147 15.62 -3.82 10.07
C ILE A 147 15.94 -4.76 8.91
N PHE A 148 16.37 -5.99 9.22
CA PHE A 148 16.83 -6.98 8.25
C PHE A 148 15.73 -7.88 7.70
N THR A 149 14.55 -7.93 8.34
CA THR A 149 13.39 -8.71 7.83
C THR A 149 12.37 -7.80 7.18
N HIS A 150 11.94 -6.75 7.89
CA HIS A 150 10.79 -5.94 7.52
C HIS A 150 11.07 -5.09 6.27
N HIS A 151 12.20 -4.37 6.24
CA HIS A 151 12.53 -3.51 5.10
C HIS A 151 12.80 -4.31 3.81
N PRO A 152 13.55 -5.43 3.83
CA PRO A 152 13.67 -6.28 2.65
C PRO A 152 12.34 -6.87 2.18
N TYR A 153 11.46 -7.30 3.10
CA TYR A 153 10.11 -7.73 2.76
C TYR A 153 9.35 -6.60 2.03
N PHE A 154 9.27 -5.43 2.66
CA PHE A 154 8.53 -4.27 2.16
C PHE A 154 9.03 -3.84 0.77
N PHE A 155 10.35 -3.71 0.61
CA PHE A 155 10.98 -3.34 -0.65
C PHE A 155 10.70 -4.35 -1.76
N ASN A 156 10.84 -5.65 -1.49
CA ASN A 156 10.57 -6.68 -2.49
C ASN A 156 9.08 -6.78 -2.85
N MET A 157 8.19 -6.55 -1.90
CA MET A 157 6.75 -6.59 -2.13
C MET A 157 6.25 -5.39 -2.95
N GLN A 158 6.77 -4.18 -2.67
CA GLN A 158 6.51 -3.01 -3.51
C GLN A 158 7.04 -3.20 -4.94
N ARG A 159 8.24 -3.78 -5.10
CA ARG A 159 8.77 -4.15 -6.43
C ARG A 159 7.89 -5.18 -7.12
N MET A 160 7.30 -6.12 -6.38
CA MET A 160 6.35 -7.08 -6.95
C MET A 160 5.10 -6.38 -7.49
N GLY A 161 4.52 -5.46 -6.71
CA GLY A 161 3.41 -4.61 -7.17
C GLY A 161 3.75 -3.87 -8.46
N MET A 162 4.92 -3.22 -8.50
CA MET A 162 5.42 -2.51 -9.67
C MET A 162 5.55 -3.42 -10.91
N ARG A 163 6.10 -4.64 -10.75
CA ARG A 163 6.23 -5.63 -11.83
C ARG A 163 4.88 -6.03 -12.40
N ILE A 164 3.91 -6.31 -11.52
CA ILE A 164 2.54 -6.67 -11.92
C ILE A 164 1.92 -5.48 -12.66
N ARG A 165 2.07 -4.25 -12.15
CA ARG A 165 1.56 -3.04 -12.78
C ARG A 165 2.11 -2.85 -14.18
N ILE A 166 3.43 -2.87 -14.34
CA ILE A 166 4.09 -2.70 -15.64
C ILE A 166 3.65 -3.77 -16.64
N ALA A 167 3.54 -5.03 -16.19
CA ALA A 167 3.11 -6.13 -17.04
C ALA A 167 1.64 -5.97 -17.48
N CYS A 168 0.74 -5.59 -16.57
CA CYS A 168 -0.67 -5.29 -16.89
C CYS A 168 -0.79 -4.11 -17.85
N CYS A 169 -0.03 -3.03 -17.64
CA CYS A 169 -0.01 -1.89 -18.56
C CYS A 169 0.45 -2.32 -19.96
N SER A 170 1.47 -3.18 -20.05
CA SER A 170 1.95 -3.70 -21.32
C SER A 170 0.90 -4.59 -22.02
N LEU A 171 0.19 -5.45 -21.29
CA LEU A 171 -0.93 -6.23 -21.83
C LEU A 171 -2.01 -5.34 -22.43
N VAL A 172 -2.46 -4.32 -21.68
CA VAL A 172 -3.50 -3.39 -22.12
C VAL A 172 -3.03 -2.61 -23.34
N TYR A 173 -1.80 -2.11 -23.34
CA TYR A 173 -1.21 -1.40 -24.47
C TYR A 173 -1.13 -2.27 -25.74
N ARG A 174 -0.62 -3.50 -25.63
CA ARG A 174 -0.56 -4.47 -26.75
C ARG A 174 -1.96 -4.80 -27.27
N LYS A 175 -2.97 -4.88 -26.38
CA LYS A 175 -4.36 -5.11 -26.78
C LYS A 175 -4.98 -3.89 -27.46
N ALA A 176 -4.71 -2.68 -26.96
CA ALA A 176 -5.17 -1.41 -27.54
C ALA A 176 -4.72 -1.26 -28.99
N LEU A 177 -3.46 -1.58 -29.29
CA LEU A 177 -2.91 -1.54 -30.66
C LEU A 177 -3.52 -2.57 -31.63
N ARG A 178 -4.25 -3.58 -31.13
CA ARG A 178 -4.88 -4.64 -31.93
C ARG A 178 -6.41 -4.57 -31.94
N LEU A 179 -6.99 -3.55 -31.32
CA LEU A 179 -8.44 -3.36 -31.29
C LEU A 179 -8.92 -2.72 -32.60
N SER A 180 -10.05 -3.21 -33.13
CA SER A 180 -10.70 -2.58 -34.29
C SER A 180 -11.19 -1.18 -33.94
N GLN A 181 -11.26 -0.27 -34.91
CA GLN A 181 -11.77 1.09 -34.71
C GLN A 181 -13.18 1.13 -34.09
N ALA A 182 -14.07 0.19 -34.45
CA ALA A 182 -15.41 0.10 -33.87
C ALA A 182 -15.44 -0.32 -32.39
N ALA A 183 -14.45 -1.09 -31.93
CA ALA A 183 -14.31 -1.46 -30.51
C ALA A 183 -13.56 -0.38 -29.72
N LEU A 184 -12.62 0.31 -30.38
CA LEU A 184 -11.89 1.45 -29.84
C LEU A 184 -12.81 2.66 -29.66
N SER A 185 -13.74 2.92 -30.59
CA SER A 185 -14.71 4.03 -30.44
C SER A 185 -15.69 3.77 -29.30
N LYS A 186 -16.04 2.50 -29.02
CA LYS A 186 -16.84 2.11 -27.85
C LYS A 186 -16.10 2.24 -26.53
N THR A 187 -14.77 2.14 -26.54
CA THR A 187 -13.92 2.26 -25.35
C THR A 187 -13.19 3.59 -25.42
N ALA A 188 -13.76 4.65 -24.81
CA ALA A 188 -13.18 5.98 -24.89
C ALA A 188 -11.69 5.95 -24.50
N VAL A 189 -10.81 6.54 -25.32
CA VAL A 189 -9.35 6.56 -25.08
C VAL A 189 -9.02 7.05 -23.66
N GLY A 190 -9.82 7.99 -23.14
CA GLY A 190 -9.72 8.46 -21.76
C GLY A 190 -9.94 7.39 -20.68
N GLN A 191 -10.82 6.41 -20.91
CA GLN A 191 -11.03 5.29 -20.00
C GLN A 191 -9.81 4.36 -19.96
N MET A 192 -9.16 4.11 -21.09
CA MET A 192 -7.91 3.33 -21.12
C MET A 192 -6.76 4.07 -20.42
N VAL A 193 -6.62 5.39 -20.66
CA VAL A 193 -5.62 6.20 -19.98
C VAL A 193 -5.87 6.20 -18.48
N ASN A 194 -7.13 6.33 -18.03
CA ASN A 194 -7.48 6.26 -16.61
C ASN A 194 -7.20 4.89 -15.99
N LEU A 195 -7.50 3.79 -16.70
CA LEU A 195 -7.17 2.43 -16.26
C LEU A 195 -5.65 2.32 -16.01
N LEU A 196 -4.84 2.74 -16.99
CA LEU A 196 -3.38 2.68 -16.93
C LEU A 196 -2.76 3.63 -15.88
N SER A 197 -3.37 4.80 -15.65
CA SER A 197 -2.82 5.83 -14.76
C SER A 197 -3.31 5.73 -13.32
N ASN A 198 -4.50 5.20 -13.05
CA ASN A 198 -5.11 5.19 -11.72
C ASN A 198 -5.39 3.78 -11.19
N ASP A 199 -5.96 2.90 -12.01
CA ASP A 199 -6.44 1.60 -11.50
C ASP A 199 -5.30 0.62 -11.31
N VAL A 200 -4.35 0.55 -12.25
CA VAL A 200 -3.20 -0.36 -12.13
C VAL A 200 -2.24 0.08 -11.00
N ASN A 201 -2.22 1.37 -10.63
CA ASN A 201 -1.46 1.84 -9.46
C ASN A 201 -1.91 1.22 -8.14
N ARG A 202 -3.15 0.71 -8.05
CA ARG A 202 -3.62 0.03 -6.83
C ARG A 202 -2.84 -1.24 -6.55
N PHE A 203 -2.29 -1.91 -7.56
CA PHE A 203 -1.46 -3.11 -7.34
C PHE A 203 -0.21 -2.82 -6.50
N ASP A 204 0.36 -1.63 -6.60
CA ASP A 204 1.56 -1.24 -5.84
C ASP A 204 1.29 -1.25 -4.33
N GLN A 205 0.06 -0.92 -3.90
CA GLN A 205 -0.34 -0.95 -2.50
C GLN A 205 -1.04 -2.25 -2.10
N SER A 206 -1.94 -2.79 -2.93
CA SER A 206 -2.72 -3.97 -2.55
C SER A 206 -1.86 -5.21 -2.36
N VAL A 207 -0.87 -5.43 -3.23
CA VAL A 207 0.02 -6.61 -3.17
C VAL A 207 0.81 -6.65 -1.85
N LEU A 208 1.11 -5.48 -1.27
CA LEU A 208 1.79 -5.37 0.03
C LEU A 208 0.96 -5.91 1.20
N PHE A 209 -0.36 -5.71 1.17
CA PHE A 209 -1.23 -6.00 2.31
C PHE A 209 -1.94 -7.35 2.24
N VAL A 210 -2.02 -7.99 1.06
CA VAL A 210 -2.69 -9.29 0.91
C VAL A 210 -2.17 -10.37 1.87
N PRO A 211 -0.86 -10.53 2.16
CA PRO A 211 -0.40 -11.54 3.10
C PRO A 211 -0.93 -11.36 4.52
N TYR A 212 -1.26 -10.13 4.93
CA TYR A 212 -1.83 -9.84 6.24
C TYR A 212 -3.23 -10.41 6.43
N LEU A 213 -3.95 -10.73 5.34
CA LEU A 213 -5.22 -11.44 5.42
C LEU A 213 -5.06 -12.85 6.02
N VAL A 214 -3.87 -13.45 5.87
CA VAL A 214 -3.53 -14.76 6.45
C VAL A 214 -2.76 -14.58 7.76
N ALA A 215 -1.79 -13.66 7.80
CA ALA A 215 -0.98 -13.44 8.98
C ALA A 215 -1.79 -12.91 10.17
N GLY A 216 -2.75 -12.02 9.95
CA GLY A 216 -3.58 -11.42 11.01
C GLY A 216 -4.34 -12.46 11.84
N PRO A 217 -5.17 -13.32 11.22
CA PRO A 217 -5.89 -14.37 11.94
C PRO A 217 -4.95 -15.36 12.65
N LEU A 218 -3.85 -15.78 12.01
CA LEU A 218 -2.88 -16.69 12.61
C LEU A 218 -2.21 -16.07 13.83
N GLN A 219 -1.71 -14.84 13.70
CA GLN A 219 -1.11 -14.09 14.80
C GLN A 219 -2.10 -13.85 15.93
N THR A 220 -3.37 -13.56 15.61
CA THR A 220 -4.43 -13.36 16.62
C THR A 220 -4.67 -14.64 17.41
N ALA A 221 -4.70 -15.81 16.75
CA ALA A 221 -4.82 -17.10 17.41
C ALA A 221 -3.62 -17.39 18.34
N ILE A 222 -2.40 -17.11 17.88
CA ILE A 222 -1.18 -17.31 18.69
C ILE A 222 -1.18 -16.38 19.91
N ILE A 223 -1.46 -15.08 19.73
CA ILE A 223 -1.53 -14.11 20.83
C ILE A 223 -2.62 -14.50 21.82
N THR A 224 -3.78 -14.94 21.33
CA THR A 224 -4.88 -15.44 22.17
C THR A 224 -4.41 -16.61 23.03
N TRP A 225 -3.70 -17.57 22.44
CA TRP A 225 -3.15 -18.71 23.17
C TRP A 225 -2.14 -18.27 24.24
N VAL A 226 -1.22 -17.36 23.92
CA VAL A 226 -0.24 -16.82 24.89
C VAL A 226 -0.95 -16.07 26.03
N LEU A 227 -1.93 -15.22 25.73
CA LEU A 227 -2.68 -14.48 26.74
C LEU A 227 -3.51 -15.39 27.64
N TRP A 228 -4.09 -16.46 27.09
CA TRP A 228 -4.85 -17.45 27.86
C TRP A 228 -3.99 -18.10 28.96
N GLN A 229 -2.71 -18.37 28.69
CA GLN A 229 -1.79 -18.94 29.68
C GLN A 229 -1.51 -18.00 30.87
N HIS A 230 -1.70 -16.68 30.70
CA HIS A 230 -1.38 -15.70 31.73
C HIS A 230 -2.62 -15.08 32.40
N LEU A 231 -3.70 -14.89 31.65
CA LEU A 231 -4.91 -14.19 32.10
C LEU A 231 -6.14 -15.11 32.19
N GLY A 232 -6.03 -16.36 31.74
CA GLY A 232 -7.16 -17.29 31.70
C GLY A 232 -8.33 -16.73 30.89
N ILE A 233 -9.54 -16.87 31.42
CA ILE A 233 -10.77 -16.51 30.69
C ILE A 233 -10.94 -14.99 30.48
N SER A 234 -10.30 -14.16 31.32
CA SER A 234 -10.38 -12.69 31.22
C SER A 234 -9.85 -12.16 29.88
N CYS A 235 -8.91 -12.86 29.22
CA CYS A 235 -8.43 -12.43 27.91
C CYS A 235 -9.51 -12.45 26.81
N LEU A 236 -10.54 -13.29 26.94
CA LEU A 236 -11.61 -13.39 25.95
C LEU A 236 -12.44 -12.12 25.87
N ALA A 237 -12.55 -11.34 26.95
CA ALA A 237 -13.26 -10.06 26.93
C ALA A 237 -12.54 -9.04 26.03
N GLY A 238 -11.22 -8.91 26.16
CA GLY A 238 -10.41 -8.05 25.31
C GLY A 238 -10.38 -8.50 23.85
N ILE A 239 -10.24 -9.80 23.59
CA ILE A 239 -10.26 -10.35 22.22
C ILE A 239 -11.63 -10.14 21.57
N SER A 240 -12.72 -10.39 22.30
CA SER A 240 -14.09 -10.14 21.83
C SER A 240 -14.28 -8.67 21.44
N PHE A 241 -13.75 -7.74 22.25
CA PHE A 241 -13.79 -6.31 21.93
C PHE A 241 -13.03 -6.00 20.64
N VAL A 242 -11.81 -6.52 20.45
CA VAL A 242 -11.03 -6.32 19.21
C VAL A 242 -11.77 -6.89 17.99
N LEU A 243 -12.36 -8.08 18.11
CA LEU A 243 -13.11 -8.71 17.03
C LEU A 243 -14.38 -7.92 16.67
N LEU A 244 -15.10 -7.37 17.65
CA LEU A 244 -16.26 -6.49 17.44
C LEU A 244 -15.86 -5.12 16.87
N TYR A 245 -14.63 -4.67 17.15
CA TYR A 245 -14.11 -3.42 16.64
C TYR A 245 -13.84 -3.48 15.12
N ILE A 246 -13.50 -4.64 14.55
CA ILE A 246 -13.30 -4.85 13.10
C ILE A 246 -14.55 -4.49 12.26
N PRO A 247 -15.74 -5.08 12.47
CA PRO A 247 -16.93 -4.74 11.69
C PRO A 247 -17.38 -3.30 11.94
N PHE A 248 -17.17 -2.77 13.15
CA PHE A 248 -17.42 -1.36 13.45
C PHE A 248 -16.54 -0.43 12.60
N GLN A 249 -15.23 -0.70 12.49
CA GLN A 249 -14.35 0.01 11.56
C GLN A 249 -14.78 -0.15 10.09
N GLY A 250 -15.27 -1.33 9.71
CA GLY A 250 -15.87 -1.56 8.40
C GLY A 250 -17.06 -0.63 8.12
N CYS A 251 -17.96 -0.45 9.09
CA CYS A 251 -19.08 0.48 9.01
C CYS A 251 -18.62 1.94 8.88
N LEU A 252 -17.64 2.36 9.70
CA LEU A 252 -17.02 3.69 9.57
C LEU A 252 -16.37 3.88 8.20
N GLY A 253 -15.67 2.87 7.67
CA GLY A 253 -15.07 2.88 6.34
C GLY A 253 -16.10 3.05 5.21
N ARG A 254 -17.27 2.41 5.34
CA ARG A 254 -18.40 2.64 4.40
C ARG A 254 -18.94 4.06 4.50
N ALA A 255 -19.11 4.58 5.71
CA ALA A 255 -19.54 5.96 5.92
C ALA A 255 -18.53 6.97 5.32
N PHE A 256 -17.24 6.73 5.53
CA PHE A 256 -16.15 7.51 4.97
C PHE A 256 -16.18 7.49 3.43
N SER A 257 -16.36 6.32 2.83
CA SER A 257 -16.46 6.16 1.38
C SER A 257 -17.66 6.91 0.80
N LYS A 258 -18.83 6.86 1.47
CA LYS A 258 -20.03 7.61 1.06
C LYS A 258 -19.83 9.13 1.14
N LEU A 259 -19.22 9.63 2.22
CA LEU A 259 -18.95 11.07 2.36
C LEU A 259 -17.94 11.55 1.31
N ARG A 260 -16.88 10.77 1.07
CA ARG A 260 -15.88 11.07 0.05
C ARG A 260 -16.46 11.13 -1.35
N ALA A 261 -17.39 10.22 -1.69
CA ALA A 261 -18.12 10.25 -2.96
C ALA A 261 -18.96 11.53 -3.10
N LYS A 262 -19.65 11.97 -2.04
CA LYS A 262 -20.40 13.24 -2.05
C LYS A 262 -19.48 14.45 -2.21
N THR A 263 -18.33 14.47 -1.54
CA THR A 263 -17.32 15.53 -1.71
C THR A 263 -16.87 15.59 -3.16
N ALA A 264 -16.50 14.45 -3.77
CA ALA A 264 -16.07 14.39 -5.17
C ALA A 264 -17.13 14.97 -6.12
N ALA A 265 -18.40 14.57 -5.97
CA ALA A 265 -19.48 15.10 -6.81
C ALA A 265 -19.65 16.63 -6.70
N LEU A 266 -19.55 17.20 -5.48
CA LEU A 266 -19.60 18.66 -5.28
C LEU A 266 -18.38 19.37 -5.86
N THR A 267 -17.19 18.77 -5.72
CA THR A 267 -15.95 19.30 -6.30
C THR A 267 -16.04 19.33 -7.83
N ASP A 268 -16.56 18.26 -8.44
CA ASP A 268 -16.74 18.16 -9.89
C ASP A 268 -17.72 19.22 -10.42
N GLU A 269 -18.85 19.43 -9.73
CA GLU A 269 -19.82 20.46 -10.08
C GLU A 269 -19.20 21.87 -10.01
N ARG A 270 -18.44 22.16 -8.94
CA ARG A 270 -17.73 23.45 -8.79
C ARG A 270 -16.70 23.66 -9.89
N ILE A 271 -15.90 22.64 -10.22
CA ILE A 271 -14.88 22.73 -11.28
C ILE A 271 -15.53 22.96 -12.64
N ARG A 272 -16.64 22.27 -12.94
CA ARG A 272 -17.40 22.47 -14.18
C ARG A 272 -17.85 23.92 -14.33
N LEU A 273 -18.48 24.47 -13.27
CA LEU A 273 -18.98 25.84 -13.26
C LEU A 273 -17.84 26.87 -13.40
N VAL A 274 -16.71 26.65 -12.73
CA VAL A 274 -15.52 27.51 -12.88
C VAL A 274 -15.00 27.48 -14.32
N ASN A 275 -14.97 26.32 -14.97
CA ASN A 275 -14.55 26.22 -16.37
C ASN A 275 -15.49 26.99 -17.32
N GLU A 276 -16.80 26.92 -17.10
CA GLU A 276 -17.79 27.71 -17.84
C GLU A 276 -17.56 29.22 -17.66
N PHE A 277 -17.25 29.67 -16.43
CA PHE A 277 -16.97 31.08 -16.15
C PHE A 277 -15.67 31.58 -16.77
N VAL A 278 -14.62 30.75 -16.74
CA VAL A 278 -13.35 31.07 -17.40
C VAL A 278 -13.53 31.20 -18.91
N ALA A 279 -14.32 30.31 -19.53
CA ALA A 279 -14.67 30.43 -20.94
C ALA A 279 -15.45 31.72 -21.25
N GLY A 280 -16.34 32.15 -20.34
CA GLY A 280 -17.16 33.37 -20.45
C GLY A 280 -16.55 34.66 -19.88
N MET A 281 -15.28 34.67 -19.48
CA MET A 281 -14.72 35.73 -18.62
C MET A 281 -14.82 37.14 -19.21
N ARG A 282 -14.73 37.28 -20.54
CA ARG A 282 -14.84 38.59 -21.21
C ARG A 282 -16.22 39.23 -21.01
N VAL A 283 -17.29 38.44 -21.10
CA VAL A 283 -18.67 38.91 -20.88
C VAL A 283 -18.86 39.29 -19.42
N ILE A 284 -18.39 38.46 -18.49
CA ILE A 284 -18.48 38.72 -17.05
C ILE A 284 -17.84 40.06 -16.70
N LYS A 285 -16.64 40.37 -17.24
CA LYS A 285 -15.98 41.66 -17.04
C LYS A 285 -16.70 42.83 -17.70
N MET A 286 -17.24 42.64 -18.91
CA MET A 286 -17.98 43.67 -19.63
C MET A 286 -19.20 44.17 -18.85
N TYR A 287 -19.87 43.25 -18.14
CA TYR A 287 -21.05 43.55 -17.32
C TYR A 287 -20.76 43.72 -15.83
N THR A 288 -19.48 43.74 -15.42
CA THR A 288 -19.04 43.85 -14.02
C THR A 288 -19.71 42.84 -13.08
N TRP A 289 -19.94 41.62 -13.58
CA TRP A 289 -20.60 40.52 -12.88
C TRP A 289 -19.63 39.68 -12.03
N GLU A 290 -18.42 40.14 -11.72
CA GLU A 290 -17.44 39.32 -10.99
C GLU A 290 -17.94 38.95 -9.59
N THR A 291 -18.52 39.89 -8.86
CA THR A 291 -19.02 39.69 -7.49
C THR A 291 -20.15 38.65 -7.40
N PRO A 292 -21.24 38.72 -8.21
CA PRO A 292 -22.29 37.72 -8.16
C PRO A 292 -21.80 36.32 -8.55
N PHE A 293 -20.92 36.20 -9.55
CA PHE A 293 -20.33 34.91 -9.93
C PHE A 293 -19.39 34.36 -8.86
N ALA A 294 -18.59 35.22 -8.21
CA ALA A 294 -17.75 34.84 -7.07
C ALA A 294 -18.60 34.31 -5.89
N ASN A 295 -19.72 34.97 -5.57
CA ASN A 295 -20.63 34.52 -4.53
C ASN A 295 -21.26 33.15 -4.85
N LEU A 296 -21.55 32.87 -6.12
CA LEU A 296 -22.05 31.55 -6.55
C LEU A 296 -20.99 30.45 -6.32
N VAL A 297 -19.73 30.71 -6.68
CA VAL A 297 -18.61 29.78 -6.40
C VAL A 297 -18.39 29.61 -4.89
N ASP A 298 -18.48 30.69 -4.10
CA ASP A 298 -18.33 30.63 -2.65
C ASP A 298 -19.43 29.77 -2.00
N ASN A 299 -20.68 29.92 -2.43
CA ASN A 299 -21.79 29.08 -1.96
C ASN A 299 -21.57 27.59 -2.25
N MET A 300 -21.08 27.28 -3.45
CA MET A 300 -20.70 25.92 -3.83
C MET A 300 -19.56 25.40 -2.96
N ARG A 301 -18.53 26.22 -2.74
CA ARG A 301 -17.39 25.89 -1.89
C ARG A 301 -17.81 25.65 -0.44
N ARG A 302 -18.74 26.43 0.12
CA ARG A 302 -19.27 26.20 1.48
C ARG A 302 -19.94 24.84 1.61
N ARG A 303 -20.73 24.41 0.62
CA ARG A 303 -21.35 23.07 0.61
C ARG A 303 -20.30 21.96 0.55
N GLU A 304 -19.29 22.12 -0.30
CA GLU A 304 -18.16 21.20 -0.41
C GLU A 304 -17.37 21.10 0.90
N VAL A 305 -17.00 22.24 1.49
CA VAL A 305 -16.24 22.32 2.75
C VAL A 305 -16.99 21.67 3.92
N ARG A 306 -18.32 21.83 4.01
CA ARG A 306 -19.12 21.12 5.03
C ARG A 306 -18.96 19.59 4.92
N LYS A 307 -18.91 19.03 3.70
CA LYS A 307 -18.69 17.59 3.50
C LYS A 307 -17.24 17.17 3.77
N ILE A 308 -16.28 18.04 3.44
CA ILE A 308 -14.88 17.84 3.81
C ILE A 308 -14.72 17.79 5.33
N GLN A 309 -15.34 18.74 6.06
CA GLN A 309 -15.32 18.77 7.53
C GLN A 309 -15.93 17.51 8.13
N GLN A 310 -17.08 17.05 7.64
CA GLN A 310 -17.68 15.77 8.08
C GLN A 310 -16.72 14.58 7.88
N THR A 311 -16.02 14.55 6.75
CA THR A 311 -15.01 13.51 6.45
C THR A 311 -13.81 13.61 7.39
N SER A 312 -13.33 14.82 7.67
CA SER A 312 -12.22 15.07 8.60
C SER A 312 -12.58 14.70 10.04
N VAL A 313 -13.78 15.03 10.50
CA VAL A 313 -14.28 14.63 11.83
C VAL A 313 -14.35 13.10 11.93
N LEU A 314 -14.91 12.43 10.93
CA LEU A 314 -14.97 10.97 10.92
C LEU A 314 -13.57 10.33 10.95
N ARG A 315 -12.61 10.92 10.24
CA ARG A 315 -11.20 10.50 10.26
C ARG A 315 -10.57 10.71 11.65
N ALA A 316 -10.82 11.86 12.28
CA ALA A 316 -10.34 12.17 13.62
C ALA A 316 -10.91 11.18 14.65
N VAL A 317 -12.21 10.89 14.57
CA VAL A 317 -12.87 9.87 15.41
C VAL A 317 -12.22 8.51 15.22
N ASN A 318 -12.02 8.06 13.98
CA ASN A 318 -11.37 6.77 13.71
C ASN A 318 -9.93 6.70 14.27
N MET A 319 -9.16 7.79 14.17
CA MET A 319 -7.80 7.87 14.71
C MET A 319 -7.81 7.91 16.24
N GLY A 320 -8.72 8.67 16.86
CA GLY A 320 -8.89 8.72 18.31
C GLY A 320 -9.30 7.37 18.89
N MET A 321 -10.21 6.66 18.23
CA MET A 321 -10.63 5.32 18.64
C MET A 321 -9.49 4.31 18.61
N PHE A 322 -8.55 4.41 17.66
CA PHE A 322 -7.36 3.55 17.63
C PHE A 322 -6.48 3.71 18.89
N PHE A 323 -6.29 4.94 19.37
CA PHE A 323 -5.56 5.16 20.63
C PHE A 323 -6.34 4.62 21.83
N MET A 324 -7.64 4.87 21.88
CA MET A 324 -8.50 4.45 23.00
C MET A 324 -8.68 2.92 23.05
N SER A 325 -8.75 2.24 21.91
CA SER A 325 -8.95 0.79 21.87
C SER A 325 -7.83 0.04 22.59
N SER A 326 -6.58 0.51 22.50
CA SER A 326 -5.45 -0.11 23.21
C SER A 326 -5.63 -0.10 24.74
N LYS A 327 -6.16 0.99 25.30
CA LYS A 327 -6.40 1.16 26.73
C LYS A 327 -7.63 0.39 27.18
N LEU A 328 -8.70 0.39 26.38
CA LEU A 328 -9.92 -0.37 26.65
C LEU A 328 -9.66 -1.87 26.67
N VAL A 329 -8.86 -2.39 25.74
CA VAL A 329 -8.47 -3.81 25.73
C VAL A 329 -7.74 -4.18 27.01
N LEU A 330 -6.78 -3.36 27.46
CA LEU A 330 -6.08 -3.61 28.71
C LEU A 330 -7.02 -3.60 29.93
N PHE A 331 -7.93 -2.63 29.99
CA PHE A 331 -8.92 -2.52 31.08
C PHE A 331 -9.92 -3.68 31.10
N LEU A 332 -10.33 -4.20 29.95
CA LEU A 332 -11.24 -5.35 29.87
C LEU A 332 -10.54 -6.68 30.20
N CYS A 333 -9.21 -6.73 30.06
CA CYS A 333 -8.41 -7.92 30.36
C CYS A 333 -7.91 -7.99 31.81
N SER A 334 -7.94 -6.86 32.56
CA SER A 334 -7.53 -6.75 33.97
C SER A 334 -8.65 -7.12 34.92
#